data_AF-A0A8T4GT53-F1
#
_entry.id   AF-A0A8T4GT53-F1
#
_cell.length_a   1.000
_cell.length_b   1.000
_cell.length_c   1.000
_cell.angle_alpha   90.00
_cell.angle_beta   90.00
_cell.angle_gamma   90.00
#
_symmetry.space_group_name_H-M   'P 1'
#
loop_
_entity.id
_entity.type
_entity.pdbx_description
1 polymer ?
#
loop_
_entity_poly.entity_id
_entity_poly.type
_entity_poly.pdbx_seq_one_letter_code
_entity_poly.pdbx_strand_id
1 'polypeptide(L)'
;MQTNDTAALERAVTDGSTDLQKRDVRALTEYMTVLPLGGDVYSVTSQSGSEYRVDALEARCTCPDKQHNLEDGELCKHERRVRFATGEWAIPGWANTEAVDSQLGEHVSGTPQVAATDGGTVEVLQPDDDSDKARQRPDDCDCGDWNDGAELPCWPCYRDGFEAPNPEVKADE
;
A
#
# COMPACT_ATOMS: atom_id res chain seq x y z
N MET A 1 -14.58 -9.43 -22.19
CA MET A 1 -15.01 -8.19 -21.52
C MET A 1 -15.93 -8.61 -20.38
N GLN A 2 -15.34 -8.98 -19.24
CA GLN A 2 -16.08 -9.42 -18.06
C GLN A 2 -16.47 -8.16 -17.29
N THR A 3 -17.76 -7.98 -17.06
CA THR A 3 -18.31 -6.90 -16.24
C THR A 3 -18.03 -7.24 -14.78
N ASN A 4 -17.08 -6.53 -14.18
CA ASN A 4 -16.88 -6.57 -12.74
C ASN A 4 -18.12 -5.95 -12.07
N ASP A 5 -18.97 -6.80 -11.52
CA ASP A 5 -20.23 -6.40 -10.91
C ASP A 5 -19.94 -5.86 -9.50
N THR A 6 -19.55 -4.58 -9.45
CA THR A 6 -19.17 -3.81 -8.26
C THR A 6 -20.22 -3.91 -7.14
N ALA A 7 -21.48 -4.09 -7.52
CA ALA A 7 -22.62 -4.25 -6.61
C ALA A 7 -22.61 -5.54 -5.78
N ALA A 8 -21.87 -6.58 -6.22
CA ALA A 8 -21.74 -7.83 -5.47
C ALA A 8 -20.68 -7.71 -4.35
N LEU A 9 -19.59 -6.96 -4.57
CA LEU A 9 -18.61 -6.65 -3.53
C LEU A 9 -19.19 -5.74 -2.44
N GLU A 10 -20.05 -4.80 -2.81
CA GLU A 10 -20.69 -3.87 -1.86
C GLU A 10 -21.66 -4.58 -0.89
N ARG A 11 -22.28 -5.69 -1.31
CA ARG A 11 -23.28 -6.43 -0.51
C ARG A 11 -22.70 -7.38 0.53
N ALA A 12 -21.50 -7.90 0.34
CA ALA A 12 -20.87 -8.80 1.31
C ALA A 12 -20.35 -8.07 2.57
N VAL A 13 -20.25 -6.73 2.52
CA VAL A 13 -19.60 -5.90 3.56
C VAL A 13 -20.60 -5.15 4.46
N THR A 14 -21.91 -5.17 4.15
CA THR A 14 -22.83 -4.15 4.68
C THR A 14 -24.15 -4.69 5.26
N ASP A 15 -24.14 -5.65 6.18
CA ASP A 15 -25.33 -6.00 6.99
C ASP A 15 -25.48 -5.12 8.25
N GLY A 16 -25.40 -3.79 8.07
CA GLY A 16 -25.49 -2.79 9.16
C GLY A 16 -24.37 -1.76 9.17
N SER A 17 -23.66 -1.60 8.05
CA SER A 17 -22.41 -0.86 7.96
C SER A 17 -22.64 0.60 7.55
N THR A 18 -22.25 1.52 8.43
CA THR A 18 -22.44 2.98 8.36
C THR A 18 -21.76 3.63 7.15
N ASP A 19 -22.17 4.83 6.74
CA ASP A 19 -21.49 5.60 5.69
C ASP A 19 -20.01 5.91 6.01
N LEU A 20 -19.65 5.89 7.30
CA LEU A 20 -18.27 5.91 7.76
C LEU A 20 -17.50 4.71 7.17
N GLN A 21 -18.05 3.50 7.26
CA GLN A 21 -17.39 2.29 6.74
C GLN A 21 -17.22 2.31 5.22
N LYS A 22 -18.13 2.95 4.47
CA LYS A 22 -17.98 3.11 3.01
C LYS A 22 -16.76 3.95 2.64
N ARG A 23 -16.51 5.03 3.38
CA ARG A 23 -15.36 5.92 3.12
C ARG A 23 -14.05 5.26 3.52
N ASP A 24 -14.03 4.40 4.54
CA ASP A 24 -12.86 3.60 4.90
C ASP A 24 -12.54 2.58 3.82
N VAL A 25 -13.55 1.84 3.33
CA VAL A 25 -13.38 0.89 2.23
C VAL A 25 -12.75 1.60 1.02
N ARG A 26 -13.32 2.74 0.60
CA ARG A 26 -12.76 3.50 -0.54
C ARG A 26 -11.37 4.04 -0.26
N ALA A 27 -11.08 4.45 0.97
CA ALA A 27 -9.75 4.91 1.35
C ALA A 27 -8.70 3.78 1.22
N LEU A 28 -9.09 2.56 1.59
CA LEU A 28 -8.21 1.40 1.55
C LEU A 28 -8.07 0.80 0.16
N THR A 29 -9.14 0.77 -0.66
CA THR A 29 -9.17 -0.04 -1.89
C THR A 29 -9.02 0.76 -3.20
N GLU A 30 -9.31 2.06 -3.22
CA GLU A 30 -9.06 2.87 -4.43
C GLU A 30 -7.58 3.21 -4.54
N TYR A 31 -7.07 3.25 -5.78
CA TYR A 31 -5.69 3.69 -6.06
C TYR A 31 -5.50 5.16 -5.69
N MET A 32 -4.65 5.42 -4.70
CA MET A 32 -4.35 6.78 -4.24
C MET A 32 -2.91 6.97 -3.79
N THR A 33 -2.19 7.89 -4.43
CA THR A 33 -0.82 8.23 -4.03
C THR A 33 -0.86 9.30 -2.93
N VAL A 34 -0.15 9.07 -1.83
CA VAL A 34 -0.01 10.04 -0.72
C VAL A 34 1.42 10.54 -0.66
N LEU A 35 1.63 11.83 -0.92
CA LEU A 35 2.95 12.47 -0.92
C LEU A 35 3.06 13.49 0.21
N PRO A 36 4.07 13.43 1.10
CA PRO A 36 4.26 14.44 2.12
C PRO A 36 4.72 15.77 1.51
N LEU A 37 4.11 16.89 1.94
CA LEU A 37 4.51 18.25 1.57
C LEU A 37 5.27 18.97 2.69
N GLY A 38 5.45 18.33 3.84
CA GLY A 38 6.11 18.85 5.04
C GLY A 38 5.12 19.09 6.19
N GLY A 39 5.56 18.78 7.41
CA GLY A 39 4.67 18.67 8.57
C GLY A 39 3.62 17.58 8.33
N ASP A 40 2.38 17.82 8.79
CA ASP A 40 1.24 16.91 8.62
C ASP A 40 0.39 17.25 7.38
N VAL A 41 1.01 17.87 6.37
CA VAL A 41 0.35 18.25 5.12
C VAL A 41 0.77 17.31 4.00
N TYR A 42 -0.21 16.79 3.28
CA TYR A 42 -0.04 15.79 2.23
C TYR A 42 -0.72 16.24 0.94
N SER A 43 -0.15 15.82 -0.19
CA SER A 43 -0.82 15.79 -1.48
C SER A 43 -1.38 14.40 -1.72
N VAL A 44 -2.67 14.29 -2.00
CA VAL A 44 -3.32 13.01 -2.31
C VAL A 44 -3.83 13.05 -3.74
N THR A 45 -3.22 12.23 -4.60
CA THR A 45 -3.67 12.05 -5.98
C THR A 45 -4.60 10.84 -6.05
N SER A 46 -5.84 11.08 -6.46
CA SER A 46 -6.87 10.04 -6.54
C SER A 46 -6.82 9.26 -7.85
N GLN A 47 -7.52 8.12 -7.90
CA GLN A 47 -7.69 7.32 -9.12
C GLN A 47 -8.28 8.11 -10.31
N SER A 48 -9.02 9.20 -10.06
CA SER A 48 -9.53 10.08 -11.14
C SER A 48 -8.47 11.04 -11.68
N GLY A 49 -7.24 10.98 -11.18
CA GLY A 49 -6.16 11.92 -11.49
C GLY A 49 -6.32 13.29 -10.82
N SER A 50 -7.25 13.43 -9.87
CA SER A 50 -7.45 14.68 -9.14
C SER A 50 -6.56 14.72 -7.92
N GLU A 51 -5.92 15.86 -7.68
CA GLU A 51 -5.04 16.08 -6.54
C GLU A 51 -5.75 16.93 -5.48
N TYR A 52 -5.64 16.51 -4.21
CA TYR A 52 -6.21 17.22 -3.08
C TYR A 52 -5.18 17.38 -1.97
N ARG A 53 -5.19 18.56 -1.34
CA ARG A 53 -4.34 18.84 -0.19
C ARG A 53 -5.06 18.38 1.08
N VAL A 54 -4.36 17.61 1.90
CA VAL A 54 -4.84 17.11 3.18
C VAL A 54 -3.96 17.68 4.27
N ASP A 55 -4.58 18.27 5.29
CA ASP A 55 -3.96 18.63 6.55
C ASP A 55 -4.45 17.62 7.59
N ALA A 56 -3.60 16.66 7.92
CA ALA A 56 -3.97 15.52 8.76
C ALA A 56 -4.15 15.93 10.22
N LEU A 57 -3.32 16.88 10.69
CA LEU A 57 -3.38 17.42 12.05
C LEU A 57 -4.72 18.10 12.31
N GLU A 58 -5.18 18.90 11.36
CA GLU A 58 -6.37 19.74 11.53
C GLU A 58 -7.62 19.14 10.89
N ALA A 59 -7.53 17.91 10.37
CA ALA A 59 -8.62 17.22 9.68
C ALA A 59 -9.30 18.08 8.60
N ARG A 60 -8.49 18.66 7.70
CA ARG A 60 -8.96 19.42 6.54
C ARG A 60 -8.53 18.76 5.24
N CYS A 61 -9.43 18.82 4.25
CA CYS A 61 -9.13 18.39 2.89
C CYS A 61 -9.75 19.34 1.87
N THR A 62 -9.05 19.59 0.77
CA THR A 62 -9.56 20.42 -0.33
C THR A 62 -10.50 19.67 -1.28
N CYS A 63 -10.87 18.43 -1.00
CA CYS A 63 -11.77 17.68 -1.89
C CYS A 63 -13.22 18.17 -1.81
N PRO A 64 -14.01 18.00 -2.88
CA PRO A 64 -15.43 18.40 -2.89
C PRO A 64 -16.26 17.70 -1.81
N ASP A 65 -15.93 16.44 -1.47
CA ASP A 65 -16.66 15.68 -0.46
C ASP A 65 -16.57 16.34 0.91
N LYS A 66 -15.35 16.76 1.31
CA LYS A 66 -15.14 17.50 2.57
C LYS A 66 -15.79 18.88 2.56
N GLN A 67 -15.81 19.55 1.41
CA GLN A 67 -16.36 20.91 1.30
C GLN A 67 -17.88 20.96 1.31
N HIS A 68 -18.56 19.91 0.84
CA HIS A 68 -19.99 19.99 0.52
C HIS A 68 -20.84 18.90 1.16
N ASN A 69 -20.26 17.77 1.55
CA ASN A 69 -21.02 16.58 1.94
C ASN A 69 -20.72 16.10 3.37
N LEU A 70 -19.82 16.77 4.09
CA LEU A 70 -19.37 16.37 5.42
C LEU A 70 -19.63 17.45 6.46
N GLU A 71 -20.03 17.01 7.65
CA GLU A 71 -20.13 17.85 8.84
C GLU A 71 -18.77 18.03 9.53
N ASP A 72 -18.70 18.99 10.45
CA ASP A 72 -17.50 19.24 11.25
C ASP A 72 -17.11 17.99 12.05
N GLY A 73 -15.85 17.58 11.90
CA GLY A 73 -15.30 16.37 12.52
C GLY A 73 -15.45 15.08 11.69
N GLU A 74 -16.25 15.08 10.62
CA GLU A 74 -16.28 13.95 9.70
C GLU A 74 -15.09 13.95 8.76
N LEU A 75 -14.59 12.76 8.41
CA LEU A 75 -13.42 12.58 7.56
C LEU A 75 -13.80 12.09 6.17
N CYS A 76 -13.27 12.75 5.14
CA CYS A 76 -13.40 12.28 3.76
C CYS A 76 -12.45 11.10 3.51
N LYS A 77 -12.59 10.45 2.35
CA LYS A 77 -11.73 9.32 1.98
C LYS A 77 -10.23 9.66 1.93
N HIS A 78 -9.86 10.88 1.54
CA HIS A 78 -8.45 11.27 1.42
C HIS A 78 -7.80 11.46 2.79
N GLU A 79 -8.54 12.01 3.76
CA GLU A 79 -8.06 12.15 5.14
C GLU A 79 -7.87 10.78 5.79
N ARG A 80 -8.79 9.84 5.54
CA ARG A 80 -8.66 8.45 6.02
C ARG A 80 -7.50 7.74 5.36
N ARG A 81 -7.34 7.94 4.04
CA ARG A 81 -6.21 7.39 3.27
C ARG A 81 -4.88 7.79 3.89
N VAL A 82 -4.70 9.06 4.23
CA VAL A 82 -3.49 9.55 4.89
C VAL A 82 -3.28 8.82 6.21
N ARG A 83 -4.30 8.71 7.06
CA ARG A 83 -4.17 8.05 8.37
C ARG A 83 -3.82 6.57 8.27
N PHE A 84 -4.39 5.84 7.31
CA PHE A 84 -4.00 4.46 7.07
C PHE A 84 -2.59 4.36 6.49
N ALA A 85 -2.23 5.24 5.54
CA ALA A 85 -0.92 5.25 4.90
C ALA A 85 0.21 5.54 5.90
N THR A 86 0.00 6.47 6.83
CA THR A 86 0.98 6.83 7.86
C THR A 86 1.01 5.86 9.04
N GLY A 87 0.09 4.89 9.09
CA GLY A 87 -0.07 3.99 10.22
C GLY A 87 -0.70 4.64 11.46
N GLU A 88 -1.19 5.88 11.38
CA GLU A 88 -1.97 6.52 12.45
C GLU A 88 -3.21 5.68 12.78
N TRP A 89 -3.84 5.11 11.75
CA TRP A 89 -4.95 4.19 11.87
C TRP A 89 -4.54 2.79 11.41
N ALA A 90 -4.90 1.79 12.21
CA ALA A 90 -4.77 0.40 11.81
C ALA A 90 -5.90 0.01 10.85
N ILE A 91 -5.54 -0.66 9.76
CA ILE A 91 -6.43 -1.40 8.88
C ILE A 91 -7.14 -2.46 9.73
N PRO A 92 -8.47 -2.52 9.76
CA PRO A 92 -9.17 -3.51 10.56
C PRO A 92 -8.79 -4.94 10.15
N GLY A 93 -8.51 -5.83 11.11
CA GLY A 93 -8.05 -7.20 10.83
C GLY A 93 -9.07 -8.10 10.12
N TRP A 94 -10.34 -7.68 10.02
CA TRP A 94 -11.36 -8.35 9.21
C TRP A 94 -11.39 -7.86 7.76
N ALA A 95 -10.68 -6.78 7.42
CA ALA A 95 -10.62 -6.27 6.07
C ALA A 95 -9.87 -7.25 5.16
N ASN A 96 -10.35 -7.42 3.93
CA ASN A 96 -9.61 -8.19 2.94
C ASN A 96 -8.35 -7.41 2.52
N THR A 97 -7.19 -7.81 3.05
CA THR A 97 -5.90 -7.15 2.78
C THR A 97 -5.49 -7.22 1.32
N GLU A 98 -5.93 -8.24 0.57
CA GLU A 98 -5.65 -8.34 -0.88
C GLU A 98 -6.38 -7.28 -1.70
N ALA A 99 -7.45 -6.69 -1.16
CA ALA A 99 -8.18 -5.61 -1.79
C ALA A 99 -7.64 -4.23 -1.40
N VAL A 100 -6.76 -4.16 -0.40
CA VAL A 100 -6.08 -2.91 -0.03
C VAL A 100 -5.13 -2.54 -1.17
N ASP A 101 -5.12 -1.26 -1.51
CA ASP A 101 -4.19 -0.72 -2.48
C ASP A 101 -2.75 -1.08 -2.12
N SER A 102 -2.09 -1.79 -3.02
CA SER A 102 -0.71 -2.27 -2.83
C SER A 102 0.30 -1.14 -2.68
N GLN A 103 -0.04 0.09 -3.10
CA GLN A 103 0.80 1.28 -2.95
C GLN A 103 0.53 2.06 -1.64
N LEU A 104 -0.31 1.53 -0.75
CA LEU A 104 -0.60 2.18 0.52
C LEU A 104 0.69 2.34 1.33
N GLY A 105 1.03 3.59 1.66
CA GLY A 105 2.20 3.90 2.49
C GLY A 105 3.52 4.08 1.74
N GLU A 106 3.59 3.83 0.43
CA GLU A 106 4.86 3.76 -0.34
C GLU A 106 5.73 5.03 -0.26
N HIS A 107 5.14 6.21 -0.08
CA HIS A 107 5.87 7.49 -0.10
C HIS A 107 5.81 8.26 1.22
N VAL A 108 5.32 7.64 2.30
CA VAL A 108 5.33 8.25 3.63
C VAL A 108 6.32 7.51 4.53
N SER A 109 6.79 8.19 5.58
CA SER A 109 7.76 7.61 6.51
C SER A 109 7.15 6.65 7.53
N GLY A 110 5.81 6.62 7.65
CA GLY A 110 5.09 5.68 8.50
C GLY A 110 4.80 4.38 7.77
N THR A 111 4.52 3.32 8.52
CA THR A 111 4.19 2.00 7.96
C THR A 111 2.72 1.69 8.21
N PRO A 112 1.92 1.35 7.19
CA PRO A 112 0.55 0.87 7.39
C PRO A 112 0.50 -0.31 8.36
N GLN A 113 -0.51 -0.30 9.21
CA GLN A 113 -0.68 -1.28 10.29
C GLN A 113 -1.96 -2.08 10.08
N VAL A 114 -1.97 -3.38 10.36
CA VAL A 114 -3.18 -4.20 10.45
C VAL A 114 -3.48 -4.48 11.91
N ALA A 115 -4.72 -4.29 12.34
CA ALA A 115 -5.14 -4.67 13.68
C ALA A 115 -5.10 -6.20 13.84
N ALA A 116 -4.41 -6.66 14.88
CA ALA A 116 -4.36 -8.06 15.27
C ALA A 116 -5.62 -8.45 16.07
N THR A 117 -5.96 -9.73 16.04
CA THR A 117 -7.14 -10.28 16.74
C THR A 117 -7.01 -10.28 18.26
N ASP A 118 -5.80 -10.15 18.79
CA ASP A 118 -5.49 -10.03 20.22
C ASP A 118 -5.45 -8.57 20.72
N GLY A 119 -5.78 -7.61 19.85
CA GLY A 119 -5.74 -6.18 20.16
C GLY A 119 -4.39 -5.51 19.91
N GLY A 120 -3.38 -6.24 19.42
CA GLY A 120 -2.13 -5.66 18.90
C GLY A 120 -2.27 -5.11 17.48
N THR A 121 -1.16 -4.68 16.88
CA THR A 121 -1.04 -4.40 15.45
C THR A 121 0.14 -5.16 14.86
N VAL A 122 0.00 -5.58 13.60
CA VAL A 122 1.08 -6.16 12.80
C VAL A 122 1.33 -5.21 11.64
N GLU A 123 2.59 -4.90 11.36
CA GLU A 123 2.92 -4.10 10.18
C GLU A 123 2.47 -4.85 8.93
N VAL A 124 1.84 -4.15 7.99
CA VAL A 124 1.62 -4.75 6.66
C VAL A 124 3.01 -5.00 6.12
N LEU A 125 3.40 -6.27 6.04
CA LEU A 125 4.59 -6.68 5.32
C LEU A 125 4.40 -6.12 3.90
N GLN A 126 5.09 -5.02 3.59
CA GLN A 126 5.39 -4.70 2.20
C GLN A 126 6.01 -5.99 1.66
N PRO A 127 5.57 -6.49 0.49
CA PRO A 127 6.15 -7.68 -0.09
C PRO A 127 7.66 -7.47 -0.06
N ASP A 128 8.31 -8.24 0.80
CA ASP A 128 9.72 -8.20 1.00
C ASP A 128 10.37 -8.41 -0.37
N ASP A 129 11.30 -7.52 -0.74
CA ASP A 129 12.17 -7.62 -1.92
C ASP A 129 12.95 -8.96 -1.99
N ASP A 130 12.78 -9.82 -0.99
CA ASP A 130 13.30 -11.19 -0.91
C ASP A 130 12.53 -12.21 -1.77
N SER A 131 11.59 -11.78 -2.62
CA SER A 131 10.92 -12.68 -3.59
C SER A 131 11.90 -13.42 -4.51
N ASP A 132 13.10 -12.88 -4.68
CA ASP A 132 14.20 -13.46 -5.45
C ASP A 132 14.93 -14.63 -4.79
N LYS A 133 14.77 -14.82 -3.47
CA LYS A 133 15.39 -15.94 -2.74
C LYS A 133 14.61 -17.24 -2.89
N ALA A 134 13.31 -17.16 -3.18
CA ALA A 134 12.43 -18.34 -3.25
C ALA A 134 12.21 -18.87 -4.67
N ARG A 135 12.55 -18.09 -5.72
CA ARG A 135 12.37 -18.50 -7.12
C ARG A 135 13.58 -19.31 -7.61
N GLN A 136 13.30 -20.41 -8.32
CA GLN A 136 14.33 -21.22 -8.99
C GLN A 136 15.08 -20.35 -10.00
N ARG A 137 16.41 -20.30 -9.88
CA ARG A 137 17.28 -19.56 -10.79
C ARG A 137 17.35 -20.25 -12.16
N PRO A 138 17.58 -19.50 -13.25
CA PRO A 138 17.77 -20.10 -14.57
C PRO A 138 19.01 -21.00 -14.62
N ASP A 139 18.94 -22.04 -15.46
CA ASP A 139 20.02 -23.02 -15.63
C ASP A 139 21.33 -22.39 -16.12
N ASP A 140 21.27 -21.24 -16.82
CA ASP A 140 22.42 -20.47 -17.29
C ASP A 140 22.88 -19.38 -16.31
N CYS A 141 22.50 -19.47 -15.02
CA CYS A 141 23.00 -18.56 -13.98
C CYS A 141 24.54 -18.58 -13.88
N ASP A 142 25.14 -17.38 -13.95
CA ASP A 142 26.59 -17.15 -13.91
C ASP A 142 26.95 -16.10 -12.84
N CYS A 143 26.17 -16.02 -11.77
CA CYS A 143 26.58 -15.26 -10.57
C CYS A 143 27.79 -15.96 -9.93
N GLY A 144 28.69 -15.18 -9.32
CA GLY A 144 29.90 -15.68 -8.65
C GLY A 144 30.79 -14.52 -8.18
N ASP A 145 32.10 -14.74 -8.05
CA ASP A 145 33.03 -13.76 -7.46
C ASP A 145 33.02 -12.38 -8.16
N TRP A 146 32.72 -12.33 -9.45
CA TRP A 146 32.74 -11.08 -10.21
C TRP A 146 31.63 -10.10 -9.80
N ASN A 147 30.53 -10.61 -9.25
CA ASN A 147 29.45 -9.81 -8.68
C ASN A 147 29.25 -10.05 -7.18
N ASP A 148 30.24 -10.65 -6.51
CA ASP A 148 30.25 -10.77 -5.06
C ASP A 148 30.38 -9.37 -4.42
N GLY A 149 29.49 -9.07 -3.48
CA GLY A 149 29.34 -7.73 -2.89
C GLY A 149 28.76 -6.66 -3.82
N ALA A 150 28.38 -6.99 -5.06
CA ALA A 150 27.62 -6.09 -5.93
C ALA A 150 26.12 -6.29 -5.71
N GLU A 151 25.33 -5.21 -5.81
CA GLU A 151 23.85 -5.29 -5.73
C GLU A 151 23.22 -5.75 -7.06
N LEU A 152 24.02 -6.25 -8.03
CA LEU A 152 23.55 -6.55 -9.39
C LEU A 152 23.71 -8.04 -9.76
N PRO A 153 22.67 -8.70 -10.31
CA PRO A 153 22.72 -10.08 -10.74
C PRO A 153 23.48 -10.27 -12.06
N CYS A 154 23.80 -11.52 -12.38
CA CYS A 154 24.24 -11.88 -13.72
C CYS A 154 23.13 -11.65 -14.77
N TRP A 155 23.52 -11.42 -16.02
CA TRP A 155 22.57 -11.13 -17.10
C TRP A 155 21.45 -12.18 -17.25
N PRO A 156 21.73 -13.50 -17.19
CA PRO A 156 20.68 -14.52 -17.20
C PRO A 156 19.63 -14.38 -16.09
N CYS A 157 20.05 -14.03 -14.87
CA CYS A 157 19.14 -13.78 -13.77
C CYS A 157 18.34 -12.48 -13.99
N TYR A 158 18.99 -11.40 -14.44
CA TYR A 158 18.30 -10.14 -14.76
C TYR A 158 17.23 -10.32 -15.84
N ARG A 159 17.53 -11.08 -16.90
CA ARG A 159 16.59 -11.43 -17.99
C ARG A 159 15.32 -12.09 -17.45
N ASP A 160 15.46 -12.89 -16.41
CA ASP A 160 14.38 -13.68 -15.82
C ASP A 160 13.70 -12.96 -14.63
N GLY A 161 14.03 -11.67 -14.43
CA GLY A 161 13.35 -10.78 -13.48
C GLY A 161 13.93 -10.82 -12.06
N PHE A 162 15.13 -11.34 -11.88
CA PHE A 162 15.85 -11.22 -10.62
C PHE A 162 16.59 -9.88 -10.56
N GLU A 163 16.54 -9.23 -9.41
CA GLU A 163 17.15 -7.94 -9.12
C GLU A 163 18.36 -8.08 -8.19
N ALA A 164 18.54 -9.24 -7.54
CA ALA A 164 19.70 -9.54 -6.70
C ALA A 164 20.56 -10.72 -7.22
N PRO A 165 21.90 -10.70 -6.98
CA PRO A 165 22.78 -11.85 -7.21
C PRO A 165 22.26 -13.13 -6.58
N ASN A 166 22.60 -14.29 -7.14
CA ASN A 166 22.22 -15.57 -6.56
C ASN A 166 22.94 -15.80 -5.22
N PRO A 167 22.24 -15.82 -4.07
CA PRO A 167 22.86 -15.98 -2.76
C PRO A 167 23.35 -17.42 -2.50
N GLU A 168 22.95 -18.39 -3.32
CA GLU A 168 23.32 -19.80 -3.17
C GLU A 168 24.66 -20.15 -3.83
N VAL A 169 25.20 -19.27 -4.68
CA VAL A 169 26.56 -19.44 -5.21
C VAL A 169 27.54 -19.06 -4.11
N LYS A 170 28.32 -20.03 -3.65
CA LYS A 170 29.36 -19.79 -2.66
C LYS A 170 30.49 -18.99 -3.33
N ALA A 171 30.93 -17.91 -2.68
CA ALA A 171 32.26 -17.38 -2.93
C ALA A 171 33.26 -18.49 -2.57
N ASP A 172 33.99 -19.00 -3.56
CA ASP A 172 35.06 -19.96 -3.32
C ASP A 172 36.26 -19.19 -2.74
N GLU A 173 36.73 -19.57 -1.55
CA GLU A 173 37.93 -19.01 -0.87
C GLU A 173 39.23 -19.13 -1.70
#